data_AF-A0A356WY16-F1
#
_entry.id   AF-A0A356WY16-F1
#
_cell.length_a   1.000
_cell.length_b   1.000
_cell.length_c   1.000
_cell.angle_alpha   90.00
_cell.angle_beta   90.00
_cell.angle_gamma   90.00
#
_symmetry.space_group_name_H-M   'P 1'
#
loop_
_entity.id
_entity.type
_entity.pdbx_description
1 polymer ?
#
loop_
_entity_poly.entity_id
_entity_poly.type
_entity_poly.pdbx_seq_one_letter_code
_entity_poly.pdbx_strand_id
1 'polypeptide(L)'
;MSDAVIGRLTNLSKPWNMMRGVSTSRSYGSAKGFAHKDGPNHVLLSFENPKKRGFNALGLSKYGSEEEVILSGIARFSSYQLTFHARALEEEGDSNAKDYTIQVTQSMIFIRRGYKAFYGDEHRNPEKSHTFVKTAMDGESFEITGQNGLVVTLKARPNTSTITLFGNIE
;
A
#
# COMPACT_ATOMS: atom_id res chain seq x y z
N MET A 1 5.35 3.51 9.79
CA MET A 1 4.31 2.46 9.99
C MET A 1 4.95 1.40 10.89
N SER A 2 4.24 0.81 11.86
CA SER A 2 4.91 -0.16 12.75
C SER A 2 5.14 -1.50 12.05
N ASP A 3 6.18 -2.21 12.48
CA ASP A 3 6.52 -3.57 12.05
C ASP A 3 5.34 -4.54 12.13
N ALA A 4 4.55 -4.44 13.21
CA ALA A 4 3.37 -5.28 13.40
C ALA A 4 2.30 -5.02 12.33
N VAL A 5 2.14 -3.78 11.86
CA VAL A 5 1.20 -3.44 10.79
C VAL A 5 1.73 -3.96 9.45
N ILE A 6 3.00 -3.75 9.15
CA ILE A 6 3.63 -4.24 7.91
C ILE A 6 3.54 -5.76 7.85
N GLY A 7 3.94 -6.46 8.91
CA GLY A 7 3.86 -7.91 8.99
C GLY A 7 2.43 -8.42 8.85
N ARG A 8 1.43 -7.72 9.39
CA ARG A 8 0.02 -8.11 9.28
C ARG A 8 -0.57 -7.85 7.90
N LEU A 9 -0.18 -6.76 7.24
CA LEU A 9 -0.69 -6.40 5.91
C LEU A 9 0.06 -7.13 4.78
N THR A 10 1.33 -7.49 4.98
CA THR A 10 2.10 -8.26 4.00
C THR A 10 1.95 -9.78 4.17
N ASN A 11 1.44 -10.25 5.31
CA ASN A 11 1.10 -11.66 5.52
C ASN A 11 -0.37 -11.95 5.14
N LEU A 12 -0.57 -12.26 3.86
CA LEU A 12 -1.88 -12.44 3.25
C LEU A 12 -2.59 -13.76 3.61
N SER A 13 -1.90 -14.67 4.32
CA SER A 13 -2.44 -15.99 4.65
C SER A 13 -3.54 -15.97 5.71
N LYS A 14 -3.63 -14.88 6.51
CA LYS A 14 -4.57 -14.79 7.63
C LYS A 14 -5.88 -14.11 7.20
N PRO A 15 -7.03 -14.80 7.29
CA PRO A 15 -8.31 -14.19 7.03
C PRO A 15 -8.65 -13.15 8.10
N TRP A 16 -9.44 -12.15 7.71
CA TRP A 16 -10.02 -11.18 8.64
C TRP A 16 -11.51 -11.48 8.84
N ASN A 17 -11.88 -11.78 10.09
CA ASN A 17 -13.28 -11.94 10.48
C ASN A 17 -13.95 -10.56 10.61
N MET A 18 -14.85 -10.26 9.67
CA MET A 18 -15.63 -9.02 9.58
C MET A 18 -17.11 -9.27 9.90
N MET A 19 -17.46 -10.33 10.63
CA MET A 19 -18.86 -10.70 10.93
C MET A 19 -19.65 -9.63 11.69
N ARG A 20 -18.97 -8.71 12.39
CA ARG A 20 -19.59 -7.59 13.10
C ARG A 20 -20.09 -6.45 12.18
N GLY A 21 -19.91 -6.58 10.87
CA GLY A 21 -20.23 -5.51 9.93
C GLY A 21 -19.11 -4.46 9.89
N VAL A 22 -18.67 -4.12 8.70
CA VAL A 22 -17.67 -3.08 8.45
C VAL A 22 -18.24 -2.12 7.42
N SER A 23 -18.21 -0.83 7.74
CA SER A 23 -18.59 0.22 6.81
C SER A 23 -17.53 0.35 5.72
N THR A 24 -17.97 0.29 4.47
CA THR A 24 -17.13 0.39 3.27
C THR A 24 -17.84 1.26 2.23
N SER A 25 -17.11 1.64 1.18
CA SER A 25 -17.66 2.43 0.09
C SER A 25 -17.36 1.76 -1.25
N ARG A 26 -18.30 1.86 -2.20
CA ARG A 26 -18.04 1.50 -3.62
C ARG A 26 -17.19 2.56 -4.33
N SER A 27 -17.13 3.78 -3.80
CA SER A 27 -16.32 4.88 -4.33
C SER A 27 -14.92 4.86 -3.74
N TYR A 28 -13.93 4.65 -4.60
CA TYR A 28 -12.52 4.75 -4.21
C TYR A 28 -12.19 6.14 -3.62
N GLY A 29 -12.76 7.21 -4.18
CA GLY A 29 -12.55 8.58 -3.70
C GLY A 29 -13.06 8.77 -2.27
N SER A 30 -14.24 8.25 -1.96
CA SER A 30 -14.82 8.33 -0.63
C SER A 30 -14.00 7.51 0.38
N ALA A 31 -13.64 6.27 0.04
CA ALA A 31 -12.78 5.43 0.88
C ALA A 31 -11.41 6.07 1.16
N LYS A 32 -10.78 6.67 0.14
CA LYS A 32 -9.52 7.41 0.28
C LYS A 32 -9.68 8.63 1.18
N GLY A 33 -10.81 9.33 1.09
CA GLY A 33 -11.13 10.46 1.97
C GLY A 33 -11.11 10.09 3.44
N PHE A 34 -11.62 8.91 3.82
CA PHE A 34 -11.54 8.40 5.19
C PHE A 34 -10.12 8.03 5.60
N ALA A 35 -9.37 7.34 4.73
CA ALA A 35 -7.99 6.96 5.04
C ALA A 35 -7.08 8.18 5.26
N HIS A 36 -7.36 9.31 4.59
CA HIS A 36 -6.57 10.53 4.66
C HIS A 36 -6.98 11.49 5.80
N LYS A 37 -8.05 11.22 6.54
CA LYS A 37 -8.50 12.09 7.64
C LYS A 37 -7.52 12.11 8.81
N ASP A 38 -7.03 10.94 9.21
CA ASP A 38 -6.26 10.77 10.43
C ASP A 38 -4.90 10.12 10.15
N GLY A 39 -3.85 10.92 10.28
CA GLY A 39 -2.47 10.48 10.22
C GLY A 39 -1.90 10.31 8.82
N PRO A 40 -0.60 10.08 8.72
CA PRO A 40 0.13 10.26 7.46
C PRO A 40 0.42 8.97 6.68
N ASN A 41 0.05 7.81 7.23
CA ASN A 41 0.21 6.53 6.57
C ASN A 41 -1.17 5.93 6.35
N HIS A 42 -1.44 5.45 5.15
CA HIS A 42 -2.79 5.08 4.74
C HIS A 42 -2.87 3.60 4.42
N VAL A 43 -3.91 2.94 4.93
CA VAL A 43 -4.26 1.56 4.60
C VAL A 43 -5.59 1.58 3.87
N LEU A 44 -5.59 1.10 2.63
CA LEU A 44 -6.77 0.93 1.80
C LEU A 44 -7.05 -0.56 1.64
N LEU A 45 -8.32 -0.93 1.79
CA LEU A 45 -8.77 -2.30 1.60
C LEU A 45 -9.76 -2.31 0.43
N SER A 46 -9.43 -3.07 -0.60
CA SER A 46 -10.25 -3.26 -1.79
C SER A 46 -10.77 -4.69 -1.79
N PHE A 47 -12.10 -4.81 -1.89
CA PHE A 47 -12.78 -6.10 -1.81
C PHE A 47 -13.63 -6.36 -3.04
N GLU A 48 -13.52 -7.56 -3.55
CA GLU A 48 -14.53 -8.19 -4.38
C GLU A 48 -15.57 -8.89 -3.48
N ASN A 49 -16.86 -8.71 -3.78
CA ASN A 49 -17.97 -9.28 -3.00
C ASN A 49 -18.94 -10.07 -3.90
N PRO A 50 -18.49 -11.17 -4.53
CA PRO A 50 -19.30 -11.92 -5.49
C PRO A 50 -20.55 -12.56 -4.85
N LYS A 51 -20.46 -12.91 -3.57
CA LYS A 51 -21.56 -13.51 -2.79
C LYS A 51 -22.53 -12.48 -2.22
N LYS A 52 -22.35 -11.19 -2.53
CA LYS A 52 -23.22 -10.09 -2.07
C LYS A 52 -23.43 -10.09 -0.55
N ARG A 53 -22.35 -10.37 0.18
CA ARG A 53 -22.33 -10.40 1.64
C ARG A 53 -22.45 -8.98 2.19
N GLY A 54 -23.47 -8.75 3.02
CA GLY A 54 -23.75 -7.41 3.57
C GLY A 54 -25.00 -6.76 2.96
N PHE A 55 -25.12 -5.45 3.15
CA PHE A 55 -26.25 -4.69 2.61
C PHE A 55 -25.83 -3.28 2.18
N ASN A 56 -26.59 -2.74 1.23
CA ASN A 56 -26.40 -1.38 0.76
C ASN A 56 -27.08 -0.42 1.74
N ALA A 57 -26.31 0.52 2.31
CA ALA A 57 -26.80 1.47 3.29
C ALA A 57 -27.24 2.81 2.68
N LEU A 58 -27.23 2.96 1.35
CA LEU A 58 -27.58 4.19 0.63
C LEU A 58 -28.90 4.85 1.08
N GLY A 59 -29.91 4.06 1.42
CA GLY A 59 -31.23 4.56 1.88
C GLY A 59 -31.34 4.84 3.38
N LEU A 60 -30.32 4.47 4.17
CA LEU A 60 -30.30 4.58 5.63
C LEU A 60 -29.15 5.48 6.13
N SER A 61 -28.17 5.76 5.28
CA SER A 61 -27.00 6.57 5.62
C SER A 61 -27.31 8.07 5.55
N LYS A 62 -26.82 8.82 6.54
CA LYS A 62 -26.88 10.29 6.53
C LYS A 62 -26.03 10.91 5.40
N TYR A 63 -25.14 10.13 4.80
CA TYR A 63 -24.16 10.56 3.80
C TYR A 63 -24.38 9.84 2.46
N GLY A 64 -25.54 10.07 1.82
CA GLY A 64 -25.97 9.34 0.62
C GLY A 64 -25.01 9.39 -0.59
N SER A 65 -24.05 10.32 -0.62
CA SER A 65 -22.99 10.40 -1.65
C SER A 65 -21.81 9.46 -1.42
N GLU A 66 -21.70 8.81 -0.26
CA GLU A 66 -20.57 7.94 0.08
C GLU A 66 -20.69 6.54 -0.50
N GLU A 67 -21.81 6.20 -1.15
CA GLU A 67 -22.07 4.86 -1.68
C GLU A 67 -21.77 3.75 -0.68
N GLU A 68 -22.24 3.96 0.56
CA GLU A 68 -21.93 3.10 1.69
C GLU A 68 -22.52 1.70 1.52
N VAL A 69 -21.66 0.71 1.74
CA VAL A 69 -22.01 -0.70 1.82
C VAL A 69 -21.48 -1.25 3.13
N ILE A 70 -22.35 -1.85 3.93
CA ILE A 70 -21.93 -2.57 5.12
C ILE A 70 -21.61 -4.00 4.72
N LEU A 71 -20.35 -4.39 4.79
CA LEU A 71 -19.89 -5.75 4.48
C LEU A 71 -19.81 -6.59 5.74
N SER A 72 -20.23 -7.86 5.66
CA SER A 72 -20.12 -8.81 6.77
C SER A 72 -19.76 -10.20 6.26
N GLY A 73 -18.69 -10.79 6.79
CA GLY A 73 -18.21 -12.09 6.34
C GLY A 73 -16.76 -12.33 6.73
N ILE A 74 -16.10 -13.25 6.03
CA ILE A 74 -14.67 -13.52 6.17
C ILE A 74 -13.97 -12.92 4.96
N ALA A 75 -13.08 -11.96 5.19
CA ALA A 75 -12.24 -11.40 4.15
C ALA A 75 -10.93 -12.18 4.01
N ARG A 76 -10.54 -12.47 2.77
CA ARG A 76 -9.23 -13.05 2.42
C ARG A 76 -8.53 -12.16 1.44
N PHE A 77 -7.30 -11.78 1.75
CA PHE A 77 -6.48 -10.95 0.86
C PHE A 77 -5.59 -11.86 0.01
N SER A 78 -5.49 -11.54 -1.28
CA SER A 78 -4.67 -12.29 -2.26
C SER A 78 -3.45 -11.50 -2.72
N SER A 79 -3.52 -10.16 -2.69
CA SER A 79 -2.39 -9.31 -3.03
C SER A 79 -2.37 -8.00 -2.28
N TYR A 80 -1.22 -7.32 -2.36
CA TYR A 80 -1.08 -5.95 -1.91
C TYR A 80 -0.24 -5.12 -2.88
N GLN A 81 -0.42 -3.81 -2.79
CA GLN A 81 0.46 -2.82 -3.38
C GLN A 81 0.79 -1.76 -2.32
N LEU A 82 2.06 -1.66 -1.94
CA LEU A 82 2.58 -0.57 -1.15
C LEU A 82 3.15 0.50 -2.07
N THR A 83 2.90 1.77 -1.75
CA THR A 83 3.52 2.92 -2.41
C THR A 83 4.04 3.88 -1.36
N PHE A 84 5.27 4.37 -1.51
CA PHE A 84 5.85 5.40 -0.64
C PHE A 84 6.87 6.25 -1.40
N HIS A 85 7.28 7.36 -0.78
CA HIS A 85 8.31 8.23 -1.34
C HIS A 85 9.64 8.07 -0.60
N ALA A 86 10.76 8.20 -1.29
CA ALA A 86 12.10 8.24 -0.69
C ALA A 86 12.89 9.42 -1.24
N ARG A 87 13.87 9.86 -0.47
CA ARG A 87 14.87 10.85 -0.90
C ARG A 87 16.22 10.16 -1.12
N ALA A 88 16.97 10.62 -2.12
CA ALA A 88 18.40 10.29 -2.19
C ALA A 88 19.13 10.95 -1.01
N LEU A 89 19.95 10.16 -0.32
CA LEU A 89 20.93 10.66 0.64
C LEU A 89 22.22 11.06 -0.06
N GLU A 90 22.61 10.28 -1.07
CA GLU A 90 23.79 10.50 -1.91
C GLU A 90 23.42 10.16 -3.36
N GLU A 91 23.81 11.03 -4.28
CA GLU A 91 23.74 10.80 -5.73
C GLU A 91 24.98 11.44 -6.35
N GLU A 92 25.84 10.65 -7.00
CA GLU A 92 27.01 11.20 -7.69
C GLU A 92 26.56 12.22 -8.76
N GLY A 93 27.00 13.48 -8.61
CA GLY A 93 26.87 14.51 -9.63
C GLY A 93 25.59 15.35 -9.64
N ASP A 94 24.77 15.37 -8.58
CA ASP A 94 23.60 16.27 -8.53
C ASP A 94 23.35 16.87 -7.13
N SER A 95 23.22 18.20 -7.06
CA SER A 95 23.03 18.99 -5.85
C SER A 95 21.57 19.15 -5.42
N ASN A 96 20.61 18.62 -6.19
CA ASN A 96 19.19 18.66 -5.85
C ASN A 96 18.69 17.33 -5.29
N ALA A 97 18.06 17.36 -4.11
CA ALA A 97 17.38 16.21 -3.53
C ALA A 97 16.24 15.75 -4.46
N LYS A 98 16.45 14.64 -5.17
CA LYS A 98 15.42 14.08 -6.05
C LYS A 98 14.53 13.13 -5.27
N ASP A 99 13.22 13.32 -5.44
CA ASP A 99 12.20 12.44 -4.89
C ASP A 99 12.03 11.20 -5.78
N TYR A 100 12.01 10.05 -5.12
CA TYR A 100 11.74 8.75 -5.73
C TYR A 100 10.38 8.25 -5.26
N THR A 101 9.65 7.63 -6.18
CA THR A 101 8.39 6.92 -5.87
C THR A 101 8.66 5.43 -5.96
N ILE A 102 8.35 4.72 -4.89
CA ILE A 102 8.58 3.28 -4.76
C ILE A 102 7.24 2.60 -4.70
N GLN A 103 7.07 1.57 -5.53
CA GLN A 103 5.92 0.70 -5.57
C GLN A 103 6.39 -0.74 -5.30
N VAL A 104 5.76 -1.41 -4.35
CA VAL A 104 6.11 -2.79 -3.97
C VAL A 104 4.86 -3.66 -4.00
N THR A 105 4.97 -4.83 -4.63
CA THR A 105 4.00 -5.93 -4.55
C THR A 105 4.70 -7.17 -4.01
N GLN A 106 4.01 -8.30 -3.87
CA GLN A 106 4.67 -9.55 -3.44
C GLN A 106 5.75 -10.05 -4.41
N SER A 107 5.73 -9.59 -5.65
CA SER A 107 6.58 -10.12 -6.72
C SER A 107 7.36 -9.03 -7.47
N MET A 108 7.31 -7.80 -6.99
CA MET A 108 7.93 -6.69 -7.69
C MET A 108 8.31 -5.57 -6.72
N ILE A 109 9.52 -5.06 -6.89
CA ILE A 109 9.94 -3.75 -6.39
C ILE A 109 10.20 -2.87 -7.61
N PHE A 110 9.54 -1.73 -7.65
CA PHE A 110 9.65 -0.81 -8.77
C PHE A 110 9.82 0.62 -8.28
N ILE A 111 10.81 1.32 -8.84
CA ILE A 111 11.23 2.64 -8.39
C ILE A 111 11.23 3.59 -9.58
N ARG A 112 10.55 4.72 -9.43
CA ARG A 112 10.53 5.83 -10.38
C ARG A 112 11.25 7.04 -9.82
N ARG A 113 11.80 7.83 -10.73
CA ARG A 113 12.34 9.16 -10.52
C ARG A 113 11.55 10.13 -11.38
N GLY A 114 10.65 10.89 -10.75
CA GLY A 114 9.58 11.58 -11.47
C GLY A 114 8.74 10.58 -12.30
N TYR A 115 8.66 10.81 -13.61
CA TYR A 115 7.92 9.94 -14.53
C TYR A 115 8.76 8.79 -15.12
N LYS A 116 10.08 8.79 -14.92
CA LYS A 116 10.98 7.79 -15.52
C LYS A 116 11.16 6.59 -14.60
N ALA A 117 11.13 5.39 -15.17
CA ALA A 117 11.58 4.19 -14.48
C ALA A 117 13.07 4.33 -14.13
N PHE A 118 13.42 3.98 -12.90
CA PHE A 118 14.81 4.01 -12.42
C PHE A 118 15.31 2.60 -12.12
N TYR A 119 14.50 1.81 -11.42
CA TYR A 119 14.77 0.42 -11.08
C TYR A 119 13.50 -0.41 -11.14
N GLY A 120 13.65 -1.67 -11.55
CA GLY A 120 12.58 -2.65 -11.56
C GLY A 120 13.17 -4.03 -11.34
N ASP A 121 12.62 -4.73 -10.36
CA ASP A 121 12.99 -6.10 -10.03
C ASP A 121 11.72 -6.92 -9.87
N GLU A 122 11.48 -7.77 -10.86
CA GLU A 122 10.44 -8.79 -10.81
C GLU A 122 11.04 -10.07 -10.23
N HIS A 123 10.43 -10.56 -9.17
CA HIS A 123 10.91 -11.74 -8.46
C HIS A 123 9.76 -12.62 -8.00
N ARG A 124 10.01 -13.91 -7.86
CA ARG A 124 8.99 -14.87 -7.38
C ARG A 124 8.98 -15.04 -5.86
N ASN A 125 9.96 -14.49 -5.14
CA ASN A 125 10.09 -14.67 -3.69
C ASN A 125 9.45 -13.48 -2.91
N PRO A 126 8.32 -13.68 -2.20
CA PRO A 126 7.70 -12.64 -1.37
C PRO A 126 8.57 -12.14 -0.21
N GLU A 127 9.53 -12.95 0.26
CA GLU A 127 10.45 -12.56 1.34
C GLU A 127 11.32 -11.38 0.94
N LYS A 128 11.71 -11.27 -0.34
CA LYS A 128 12.51 -10.15 -0.83
C LYS A 128 11.75 -8.83 -0.70
N SER A 129 10.50 -8.79 -1.16
CA SER A 129 9.62 -7.63 -0.96
C SER A 129 9.39 -7.35 0.52
N HIS A 130 9.15 -8.39 1.33
CA HIS A 130 8.91 -8.22 2.76
C HIS A 130 10.10 -7.55 3.46
N THR A 131 11.32 -8.07 3.23
CA THR A 131 12.56 -7.50 3.78
C THR A 131 12.77 -6.07 3.30
N PHE A 132 12.58 -5.81 2.00
CA PHE A 132 12.70 -4.46 1.45
C PHE A 132 11.72 -3.46 2.09
N VAL A 133 10.45 -3.86 2.22
CA VAL A 133 9.43 -3.04 2.88
C VAL A 133 9.79 -2.79 4.33
N LYS A 134 10.25 -3.81 5.04
CA LYS A 134 10.67 -3.70 6.44
C LYS A 134 11.78 -2.67 6.60
N THR A 135 12.91 -2.86 5.90
CA THR A 135 14.06 -1.93 5.90
C THR A 135 13.61 -0.50 5.61
N ALA A 136 12.81 -0.30 4.57
CA ALA A 136 12.34 1.03 4.20
C ALA A 136 11.45 1.67 5.29
N MET A 137 10.56 0.91 5.90
CA MET A 137 9.62 1.43 6.90
C MET A 137 10.22 1.61 8.30
N ASP A 138 11.29 0.87 8.62
CA ASP A 138 12.12 1.09 9.81
C ASP A 138 12.98 2.35 9.71
N GLY A 139 12.97 3.02 8.53
CA GLY A 139 13.69 4.26 8.29
C GLY A 139 15.18 4.07 8.01
N GLU A 140 15.58 2.83 7.73
CA GLU A 140 16.90 2.49 7.25
C GLU A 140 17.08 2.97 5.80
N SER A 141 18.33 3.24 5.44
CA SER A 141 18.70 3.54 4.05
C SER A 141 18.98 2.25 3.28
N PHE A 142 18.70 2.26 1.98
CA PHE A 142 18.91 1.12 1.10
C PHE A 142 19.53 1.60 -0.22
N GLU A 143 20.47 0.83 -0.73
CA GLU A 143 21.16 1.10 -1.99
C GLU A 143 20.42 0.47 -3.16
N ILE A 144 20.29 1.22 -4.27
CA ILE A 144 19.68 0.76 -5.51
C ILE A 144 20.58 1.14 -6.68
N THR A 145 20.90 0.15 -7.51
CA THR A 145 21.52 0.39 -8.82
C THR A 145 20.44 0.55 -9.88
N GLY A 146 20.34 1.74 -10.47
CA GLY A 146 19.41 2.02 -11.55
C GLY A 146 19.73 1.26 -12.84
N GLN A 147 18.78 1.23 -13.77
CA GLN A 147 18.95 0.58 -15.08
C GLN A 147 20.12 1.14 -15.91
N ASN A 148 20.54 2.37 -15.62
CA ASN A 148 21.69 3.04 -16.24
C ASN A 148 23.02 2.78 -15.50
N GLY A 149 23.04 1.90 -14.50
CA GLY A 149 24.22 1.60 -13.68
C GLY A 149 24.49 2.61 -12.57
N LEU A 150 23.71 3.69 -12.45
CA LEU A 150 23.86 4.68 -11.38
C LEU A 150 23.45 4.07 -10.04
N VAL A 151 24.34 4.12 -9.06
CA VAL A 151 24.06 3.69 -7.68
C VAL A 151 23.55 4.88 -6.88
N VAL A 152 22.44 4.68 -6.15
CA VAL A 152 21.83 5.71 -5.30
C VAL A 152 21.48 5.11 -3.94
N THR A 153 21.84 5.82 -2.87
CA THR A 153 21.42 5.49 -1.50
C THR A 153 20.13 6.22 -1.19
N LEU A 154 19.04 5.48 -0.99
CA LEU A 154 17.71 6.02 -0.72
C LEU A 154 17.32 5.88 0.74
N LYS A 155 16.54 6.83 1.26
CA LYS A 155 15.88 6.72 2.56
C LYS A 155 14.40 7.08 2.43
N ALA A 156 13.54 6.19 2.91
CA ALA A 156 12.10 6.43 2.87
C ALA A 156 11.74 7.73 3.60
N ARG A 157 10.88 8.54 2.98
CA ARG A 157 10.32 9.72 3.63
C ARG A 157 9.30 9.23 4.64
N PRO A 158 9.37 9.71 5.89
CA PRO A 158 8.33 9.39 6.86
C PRO A 158 7.00 9.84 6.28
N ASN A 159 5.91 9.20 6.69
CA ASN A 159 4.58 9.79 6.52
C ASN A 159 4.13 9.91 5.05
N THR A 160 4.58 9.00 4.19
CA THR A 160 4.24 8.97 2.76
C THR A 160 3.72 7.62 2.28
N SER A 161 3.55 6.65 3.19
CA SER A 161 3.22 5.28 2.82
C SER A 161 1.72 5.09 2.64
N THR A 162 1.33 4.48 1.53
CA THR A 162 -0.02 4.00 1.26
C THR A 162 0.05 2.53 0.86
N ILE A 163 -0.64 1.66 1.58
CA ILE A 163 -0.77 0.25 1.23
C ILE A 163 -2.21 -0.05 0.85
N THR A 164 -2.39 -0.66 -0.32
CA THR A 164 -3.69 -1.17 -0.78
C THR A 164 -3.66 -2.69 -0.75
N LEU A 165 -4.61 -3.29 -0.04
CA LEU A 165 -4.82 -4.73 0.00
C LEU A 165 -6.00 -5.11 -0.89
N PHE A 166 -5.84 -6.17 -1.67
CA PHE A 166 -6.88 -6.68 -2.57
C PHE A 166 -7.34 -8.04 -2.07
N GLY A 167 -8.65 -8.21 -1.94
CA GLY A 167 -9.22 -9.42 -1.36
C GLY A 167 -10.64 -9.70 -1.79
N ASN A 168 -11.15 -10.82 -1.29
CA ASN A 168 -12.49 -11.34 -1.52
C ASN A 168 -13.22 -11.53 -0.19
N ILE A 169 -14.55 -11.39 -0.22
CA ILE A 169 -15.43 -11.71 0.91
C ILE A 169 -16.17 -13.02 0.65
N GLU A 170 -16.05 -13.96 1.60
CA GLU A 170 -16.66 -15.31 1.57
C GLU A 170 -17.98 -15.44 2.34
#